data_AF-A0A4Q3BXP0-F1
#
_entry.id   AF-A0A4Q3BXP0-F1
#
_cell.length_a   1.000
_cell.length_b   1.000
_cell.length_c   1.000
_cell.angle_alpha   90.00
_cell.angle_beta   90.00
_cell.angle_gamma   90.00
#
_symmetry.space_group_name_H-M   'P 1'
#
loop_
_entity.id
_entity.type
_entity.pdbx_description
1 polymer ?
#
loop_
_entity_poly.entity_id
_entity_poly.type
_entity_poly.pdbx_seq_one_letter_code
_entity_poly.pdbx_strand_id
1 'polypeptide(L)'
;MNISRISYALSSALVLIVLILVIVSNAIPTPALAKNSATPVIIDSLNAKTEVFVNESLADKIIAFGESFIGTPYYATGKTPRGFDCSGFTHYVFAKFGIELSPASKEQIFAGEQVNLSDVRKGDLLIFTGTNRSIRQPGHVGIVITAKGEKPVKFVHSSSNGGVKISQVDSTTYALRLLQVRRLIQ
;
A
#
# COMPACT_ATOMS: atom_id res chain seq x y z
N MET A 1 45.59 -63.61 -47.55
CA MET A 1 45.06 -63.41 -48.91
C MET A 1 44.80 -61.93 -49.07
N ASN A 2 45.63 -61.26 -49.88
CA ASN A 2 45.62 -59.81 -50.14
C ASN A 2 44.36 -59.39 -50.85
N ILE A 3 43.67 -58.32 -50.42
CA ILE A 3 43.00 -57.43 -51.38
C ILE A 3 43.10 -55.97 -50.89
N SER A 4 43.54 -55.16 -51.85
CA SER A 4 43.92 -53.77 -51.91
C SER A 4 42.84 -52.75 -51.51
N ARG A 5 43.35 -51.61 -51.02
CA ARG A 5 42.68 -50.31 -50.99
C ARG A 5 42.15 -49.94 -52.38
N ILE A 6 40.91 -49.46 -52.43
CA ILE A 6 40.35 -48.74 -53.58
C ILE A 6 39.84 -47.39 -53.06
N SER A 7 40.48 -46.32 -53.53
CA SER A 7 39.97 -44.96 -53.47
C SER A 7 38.81 -44.81 -54.46
N TYR A 8 37.70 -44.23 -54.04
CA TYR A 8 36.72 -43.62 -54.92
C TYR A 8 36.65 -42.13 -54.59
N ALA A 9 37.09 -41.33 -55.54
CA ALA A 9 36.86 -39.90 -55.61
C ALA A 9 35.68 -39.63 -56.55
N LEU A 10 34.85 -38.68 -56.14
CA LEU A 10 33.98 -37.82 -56.95
C LEU A 10 32.64 -38.34 -57.50
N SER A 11 31.67 -37.46 -57.29
CA SER A 11 30.55 -37.10 -58.16
C SER A 11 29.28 -37.93 -58.05
N SER A 12 28.31 -37.38 -57.33
CA SER A 12 26.94 -37.28 -57.84
C SER A 12 26.15 -36.31 -56.97
N ALA A 13 25.99 -35.10 -57.48
CA ALA A 13 24.76 -34.38 -57.28
C ALA A 13 23.58 -35.33 -57.58
N LEU A 14 22.46 -35.13 -56.90
CA LEU A 14 21.17 -35.80 -57.14
C LEU A 14 20.93 -37.11 -56.37
N VAL A 15 20.88 -37.04 -55.03
CA VAL A 15 19.97 -37.89 -54.26
C VAL A 15 19.27 -37.01 -53.22
N LEU A 16 18.00 -36.70 -53.51
CA LEU A 16 16.90 -36.36 -52.59
C LEU A 16 17.19 -35.20 -51.60
N ILE A 17 16.74 -33.95 -51.84
CA ILE A 17 15.32 -33.54 -51.82
C ILE A 17 14.55 -34.33 -50.75
N VAL A 18 14.07 -33.64 -49.71
CA VAL A 18 13.42 -34.13 -48.47
C VAL A 18 14.37 -34.20 -47.26
N LEU A 19 14.79 -33.03 -46.75
CA LEU A 19 14.76 -32.70 -45.31
C LEU A 19 15.13 -31.21 -45.09
N ILE A 20 14.29 -30.30 -45.61
CA ILE A 20 14.33 -28.89 -45.17
C ILE A 20 13.65 -28.85 -43.80
N LEU A 21 14.43 -29.04 -42.75
CA LEU A 21 14.06 -28.73 -41.37
C LEU A 21 15.27 -28.06 -40.71
N VAL A 22 15.08 -26.78 -40.37
CA VAL A 22 15.55 -26.19 -39.09
C VAL A 22 17.08 -26.02 -39.08
N ILE A 23 17.70 -24.83 -39.18
CA ILE A 23 17.51 -23.58 -38.46
C ILE A 23 18.22 -22.49 -39.28
N VAL A 24 17.51 -21.45 -39.72
CA VAL A 24 18.17 -20.20 -40.13
C VAL A 24 17.71 -19.12 -39.16
N SER A 25 18.70 -18.62 -38.42
CA SER A 25 18.62 -17.53 -37.47
C SER A 25 17.92 -16.31 -38.02
N ASN A 26 16.83 -15.89 -37.37
CA ASN A 26 16.41 -14.49 -37.39
C ASN A 26 16.82 -13.87 -36.06
N ALA A 27 17.97 -13.19 -36.09
CA ALA A 27 18.35 -12.23 -35.07
C ALA A 27 17.31 -11.11 -35.06
N ILE A 28 16.68 -10.89 -33.91
CA ILE A 28 15.79 -9.75 -33.68
C ILE A 28 16.70 -8.52 -33.58
N PRO A 29 16.59 -7.50 -34.45
CA PRO A 29 17.33 -6.27 -34.26
C PRO A 29 16.67 -5.47 -33.13
N THR A 30 17.44 -5.15 -32.10
CA THR A 30 17.14 -4.06 -31.17
C THR A 30 17.56 -2.73 -31.80
N PRO A 31 16.68 -1.73 -31.90
CA PRO A 31 17.07 -0.34 -31.88
C PRO A 31 16.97 0.20 -30.46
N ALA A 32 18.05 0.86 -30.05
CA ALA A 32 18.21 1.55 -28.78
C ALA A 32 17.29 2.77 -28.60
N LEU A 33 17.26 3.22 -27.36
CA LEU A 33 16.46 4.26 -26.72
C LEU A 33 16.57 5.69 -27.32
N ALA A 34 15.46 6.44 -27.12
CA ALA A 34 15.35 7.88 -26.82
C ALA A 34 15.00 8.88 -27.95
N LYS A 35 13.81 9.48 -27.87
CA LYS A 35 13.60 10.87 -27.39
C LYS A 35 12.11 11.27 -27.45
N ASN A 36 11.67 11.96 -26.39
CA ASN A 36 10.34 12.55 -26.20
C ASN A 36 9.86 13.37 -27.40
N SER A 37 8.57 13.32 -27.68
CA SER A 37 7.76 14.48 -28.04
C SER A 37 6.29 14.14 -27.84
N ALA A 38 5.66 14.86 -26.92
CA ALA A 38 4.23 14.87 -26.71
C ALA A 38 3.53 15.14 -28.05
N THR A 39 2.68 14.23 -28.50
CA THR A 39 1.63 14.58 -29.44
C THR A 39 0.56 15.35 -28.69
N PRO A 40 0.01 16.44 -29.25
CA PRO A 40 -1.04 17.19 -28.59
C PRO A 40 -2.30 16.32 -28.65
N VAL A 41 -2.78 15.89 -27.49
CA VAL A 41 -4.17 15.42 -27.39
C VAL A 41 -5.02 16.66 -27.66
N ILE A 42 -5.57 16.73 -28.87
CA ILE A 42 -6.57 17.73 -29.25
C ILE A 42 -7.78 17.49 -28.35
N ILE A 43 -7.87 18.24 -27.26
CA ILE A 43 -9.08 18.38 -26.47
C ILE A 43 -10.02 19.32 -27.24
N ASP A 44 -10.70 18.74 -28.22
CA ASP A 44 -11.91 19.37 -28.76
C ASP A 44 -12.93 19.44 -27.62
N SER A 45 -13.15 20.67 -27.19
CA SER A 45 -13.87 21.01 -25.98
C SER A 45 -15.34 21.11 -26.34
N LEU A 46 -16.16 20.15 -25.94
CA LEU A 46 -17.62 20.32 -25.78
C LEU A 46 -18.19 19.22 -24.87
N ASN A 47 -18.40 19.56 -23.60
CA ASN A 47 -19.53 19.10 -22.77
C ASN A 47 -19.85 17.59 -22.67
N ALA A 48 -18.87 16.76 -22.33
CA ALA A 48 -19.15 15.53 -21.61
C ALA A 48 -18.70 15.69 -20.16
N LYS A 49 -19.66 15.82 -19.25
CA LYS A 49 -19.46 15.73 -17.80
C LYS A 49 -19.02 14.30 -17.49
N THR A 50 -17.75 14.00 -17.73
CA THR A 50 -17.12 12.74 -17.35
C THR A 50 -17.01 12.78 -15.83
N GLU A 51 -18.03 12.27 -15.14
CA GLU A 51 -17.94 11.86 -13.74
C GLU A 51 -16.78 10.86 -13.68
N VAL A 52 -15.60 11.35 -13.29
CA VAL A 52 -14.45 10.51 -13.02
C VAL A 52 -14.85 9.64 -11.84
N PHE A 53 -15.26 8.40 -12.10
CA PHE A 53 -15.47 7.40 -11.07
C PHE A 53 -14.12 7.10 -10.43
N VAL A 54 -13.72 7.93 -9.46
CA VAL A 54 -12.59 7.64 -8.57
C VAL A 54 -13.04 6.44 -7.75
N ASN A 55 -12.55 5.26 -8.10
CA ASN A 55 -12.76 4.06 -7.29
C ASN A 55 -11.93 4.22 -6.02
N GLU A 56 -12.48 4.93 -5.05
CA GLU A 56 -11.82 5.27 -3.80
C GLU A 56 -11.52 4.00 -3.01
N SER A 57 -10.25 3.87 -2.58
CA SER A 57 -9.78 2.69 -1.86
C SER A 57 -10.51 2.55 -0.52
N LEU A 58 -10.59 1.33 0.03
CA LEU A 58 -11.17 1.11 1.36
C LEU A 58 -10.46 1.93 2.43
N ALA A 59 -9.14 2.08 2.33
CA ALA A 59 -8.34 2.90 3.24
C ALA A 59 -8.78 4.37 3.21
N ASP A 60 -8.99 4.93 2.02
CA ASP A 60 -9.43 6.31 1.85
C ASP A 60 -10.83 6.54 2.44
N LYS A 61 -11.75 5.59 2.23
CA LYS A 61 -13.09 5.64 2.84
C LYS A 61 -13.04 5.59 4.37
N ILE A 62 -12.20 4.72 4.95
CA ILE A 62 -11.98 4.62 6.40
C ILE A 62 -11.46 5.95 6.95
N ILE A 63 -10.47 6.53 6.27
CA ILE A 63 -9.87 7.81 6.66
C ILE A 63 -10.89 8.93 6.57
N ALA A 64 -11.59 9.08 5.44
CA ALA A 64 -12.61 10.11 5.24
C ALA A 64 -13.72 10.01 6.29
N PHE A 65 -14.17 8.79 6.62
CA PHE A 65 -15.13 8.59 7.69
C PHE A 65 -14.55 9.00 9.05
N GLY A 66 -13.31 8.61 9.38
CA GLY A 66 -12.64 9.03 10.61
C GLY A 66 -12.46 10.55 10.73
N GLU A 67 -12.08 11.21 9.63
CA GLU A 67 -11.89 12.67 9.57
C GLU A 67 -13.20 13.45 9.70
N SER A 68 -14.34 12.86 9.32
CA SER A 68 -15.66 13.48 9.52
C SER A 68 -15.99 13.74 11.01
N PHE A 69 -15.27 13.09 11.93
CA PHE A 69 -15.43 13.28 13.38
C PHE A 69 -14.47 14.32 13.97
N ILE A 70 -13.62 14.98 13.18
CA ILE A 70 -12.70 16.02 13.69
C ILE A 70 -13.48 17.06 14.52
N GLY A 71 -12.96 17.37 15.70
CA GLY A 71 -13.60 18.26 16.68
C GLY A 71 -14.52 17.54 17.68
N THR A 72 -14.87 16.27 17.47
CA THR A 72 -15.63 15.49 18.46
C THR A 72 -14.83 15.40 19.77
N PRO A 73 -15.44 15.72 20.93
CA PRO A 73 -14.71 15.77 22.20
C PRO A 73 -14.19 14.39 22.63
N TYR A 74 -13.11 14.41 23.42
CA TYR A 74 -12.64 13.21 24.08
C TYR A 74 -13.56 12.86 25.26
N TYR A 75 -13.93 11.59 25.37
CA TYR A 75 -14.66 11.05 26.51
C TYR A 75 -14.04 9.72 26.90
N ALA A 76 -13.58 9.58 28.14
CA ALA A 76 -12.98 8.34 28.61
C ALA A 76 -13.97 7.18 28.42
N THR A 77 -13.54 6.06 27.83
CA THR A 77 -14.39 4.91 27.45
C THR A 77 -15.44 5.20 26.38
N GLY A 78 -15.42 6.39 25.76
CA GLY A 78 -16.35 6.83 24.74
C GLY A 78 -16.16 6.10 23.42
N LYS A 79 -17.27 5.70 22.78
CA LYS A 79 -17.31 4.86 21.56
C LYS A 79 -18.35 5.36 20.55
N THR A 80 -18.81 6.60 20.68
CA THR A 80 -19.90 7.14 19.86
C THR A 80 -19.59 8.58 19.43
N PRO A 81 -20.26 9.12 18.40
CA PRO A 81 -20.07 10.50 17.97
C PRO A 81 -20.39 11.59 19.01
N ARG A 82 -20.95 11.23 20.18
CA ARG A 82 -21.09 12.15 21.34
C ARG A 82 -19.77 12.38 22.08
N GLY A 83 -18.80 11.50 21.87
CA GLY A 83 -17.49 11.54 22.51
C GLY A 83 -16.77 10.21 22.40
N PHE A 84 -15.48 10.27 22.10
CA PHE A 84 -14.63 9.09 21.88
C PHE A 84 -13.42 9.09 22.81
N ASP A 85 -13.01 7.91 23.28
CA ASP A 85 -11.59 7.70 23.62
C ASP A 85 -10.82 7.23 22.37
N CYS A 86 -9.51 7.03 22.51
CA CYS A 86 -8.66 6.71 21.36
C CYS A 86 -9.04 5.37 20.68
N SER A 87 -9.22 4.29 21.45
CA SER A 87 -9.53 2.97 20.90
C SER A 87 -11.00 2.80 20.56
N GLY A 88 -11.89 3.50 21.25
CA GLY A 88 -13.31 3.60 20.90
C GLY A 88 -13.53 4.36 19.60
N PHE A 89 -12.72 5.40 19.31
CA PHE A 89 -12.72 6.07 18.01
C PHE A 89 -12.33 5.10 16.89
N THR A 90 -11.20 4.42 17.01
CA THR A 90 -10.76 3.48 15.96
C THR A 90 -11.72 2.31 15.81
N HIS A 91 -12.20 1.73 16.91
CA HIS A 91 -13.25 0.70 16.90
C HIS A 91 -14.49 1.16 16.12
N TYR A 92 -15.00 2.35 16.43
CA TYR A 92 -16.19 2.89 15.77
C TYR A 92 -15.98 3.11 14.27
N VAL A 93 -14.83 3.67 13.90
CA VAL A 93 -14.48 3.92 12.49
C VAL A 93 -14.39 2.61 11.71
N PHE A 94 -13.66 1.61 12.21
CA PHE A 94 -13.49 0.33 11.52
C PHE A 94 -14.77 -0.51 11.49
N ALA A 95 -15.59 -0.47 12.55
CA ALA A 95 -16.87 -1.18 12.62
C ALA A 95 -17.85 -0.72 11.52
N LYS A 96 -17.80 0.56 11.10
CA LYS A 96 -18.61 1.07 9.99
C LYS A 96 -18.36 0.33 8.66
N PHE A 97 -17.16 -0.22 8.50
CA PHE A 97 -16.73 -0.95 7.31
C PHE A 97 -16.71 -2.47 7.51
N GLY A 98 -17.33 -2.96 8.59
CA GLY A 98 -17.41 -4.40 8.89
C GLY A 98 -16.08 -5.03 9.33
N ILE A 99 -15.10 -4.21 9.74
CA ILE A 99 -13.82 -4.70 10.22
C ILE A 99 -13.87 -4.78 11.75
N GLU A 100 -13.72 -6.01 12.26
CA GLU A 100 -13.69 -6.24 13.70
C GLU A 100 -12.39 -5.72 14.31
N LEU A 101 -12.53 -4.84 15.30
CA LEU A 101 -11.43 -4.28 16.07
C LEU A 101 -11.90 -4.13 17.51
N SER A 102 -11.12 -4.62 18.49
CA SER A 102 -11.48 -4.47 19.90
C SER A 102 -11.62 -2.99 20.29
N PRO A 103 -12.57 -2.61 21.17
CA PRO A 103 -12.64 -1.25 21.72
C PRO A 103 -11.52 -0.91 22.71
N ALA A 104 -10.62 -1.85 23.05
CA ALA A 104 -9.53 -1.64 23.99
C ALA A 104 -8.16 -1.57 23.29
N SER A 105 -7.40 -0.47 23.49
CA SER A 105 -6.07 -0.29 22.89
C SER A 105 -5.07 -1.41 23.22
N LYS A 106 -5.22 -2.03 24.41
CA LYS A 106 -4.41 -3.17 24.86
C LYS A 106 -4.60 -4.43 24.00
N GLU A 107 -5.76 -4.55 23.35
CA GLU A 107 -6.07 -5.65 22.44
C GLU A 107 -5.80 -5.26 20.99
N GLN A 108 -5.98 -3.98 20.62
CA GLN A 108 -5.70 -3.50 19.26
C GLN A 108 -4.24 -3.67 18.82
N ILE A 109 -3.28 -3.77 19.76
CA ILE A 109 -1.89 -4.11 19.44
C ILE A 109 -1.74 -5.49 18.79
N PHE A 110 -2.71 -6.40 18.95
CA PHE A 110 -2.71 -7.72 18.35
C PHE A 110 -3.59 -7.82 17.09
N ALA A 111 -4.23 -6.72 16.67
CA ALA A 111 -5.11 -6.73 15.52
C ALA A 111 -4.33 -6.87 14.20
N GLY A 112 -4.83 -7.67 13.27
CA GLY A 112 -4.24 -7.83 11.94
C GLY A 112 -2.75 -8.23 11.96
N GLU A 113 -1.97 -7.72 11.00
CA GLU A 113 -0.53 -8.00 10.88
C GLU A 113 0.31 -6.86 11.49
N GLN A 114 1.43 -7.20 12.13
CA GLN A 114 2.42 -6.20 12.52
C GLN A 114 3.28 -5.81 11.32
N VAL A 115 3.42 -4.51 11.06
CA VAL A 115 4.27 -4.01 9.97
C VAL A 115 5.35 -3.06 10.48
N ASN A 116 6.42 -2.92 9.71
CA ASN A 116 7.47 -1.94 10.00
C ASN A 116 6.97 -0.52 9.75
N LEU A 117 7.47 0.45 10.53
CA LEU A 117 7.13 1.87 10.31
C LEU A 117 7.55 2.38 8.92
N SER A 118 8.60 1.82 8.32
CA SER A 118 9.01 2.10 6.94
C SER A 118 7.97 1.68 5.89
N ASP A 119 7.15 0.69 6.23
CA ASP A 119 6.13 0.12 5.36
C ASP A 119 4.72 0.61 5.66
N VAL A 120 4.59 1.57 6.58
CA VAL A 120 3.33 2.17 6.98
C VAL A 120 2.59 2.74 5.76
N ARG A 121 1.27 2.54 5.72
CA ARG A 121 0.39 3.07 4.68
C ARG A 121 -0.93 3.56 5.27
N LYS A 122 -1.69 4.28 4.45
CA LYS A 122 -3.06 4.71 4.74
C LYS A 122 -3.90 3.57 5.33
N GLY A 123 -4.61 3.85 6.42
CA GLY A 123 -5.47 2.91 7.11
C GLY A 123 -4.78 1.97 8.10
N ASP A 124 -3.44 1.94 8.16
CA ASP A 124 -2.75 1.23 9.25
C ASP A 124 -3.05 1.91 10.60
N LEU A 125 -3.00 1.16 11.70
CA LEU A 125 -3.05 1.69 13.05
C LEU A 125 -1.64 1.96 13.58
N LEU A 126 -1.45 3.12 14.19
CA LEU A 126 -0.27 3.41 15.02
C LEU A 126 -0.62 3.17 16.49
N ILE A 127 0.09 2.24 17.12
CA ILE A 127 -0.05 1.92 18.54
C ILE A 127 1.05 2.64 19.31
N PHE A 128 0.68 3.37 20.34
CA PHE A 128 1.60 4.12 21.18
C PHE A 128 1.47 3.72 22.66
N THR A 129 2.47 4.05 23.45
CA THR A 129 2.34 4.06 24.90
C THR A 129 1.34 5.11 25.37
N GLY A 130 0.94 5.03 26.65
CA GLY A 130 0.30 6.16 27.33
C GLY A 130 1.21 7.38 27.43
N THR A 131 0.77 8.45 28.11
CA THR A 131 1.56 9.69 28.22
C THR A 131 2.94 9.47 28.84
N ASN A 132 3.06 8.53 29.79
CA ASN A 132 4.35 8.10 30.32
C ASN A 132 5.05 7.15 29.34
N ARG A 133 6.02 7.67 28.58
CA ARG A 133 6.76 6.92 27.55
C ARG A 133 7.63 5.78 28.09
N SER A 134 7.97 5.81 29.39
CA SER A 134 8.77 4.78 30.05
C SER A 134 7.97 3.50 30.31
N ILE A 135 6.64 3.60 30.39
CA ILE A 135 5.75 2.44 30.48
C ILE A 135 5.45 1.95 29.07
N ARG A 136 6.18 0.93 28.61
CA ARG A 136 6.09 0.37 27.24
C ARG A 136 4.87 -0.56 27.03
N GLN A 137 3.68 -0.09 27.43
CA GLN A 137 2.41 -0.79 27.23
C GLN A 137 1.46 0.03 26.36
N PRO A 138 0.57 -0.59 25.56
CA PRO A 138 -0.39 0.14 24.73
C PRO A 138 -1.28 1.05 25.57
N GLY A 139 -1.32 2.33 25.21
CA GLY A 139 -2.13 3.33 25.90
C GLY A 139 -2.69 4.44 25.02
N HIS A 140 -2.38 4.42 23.72
CA HIS A 140 -2.97 5.33 22.74
C HIS A 140 -2.92 4.71 21.34
N VAL A 141 -3.85 5.10 20.46
CA VAL A 141 -3.95 4.58 19.09
C VAL A 141 -4.48 5.65 18.13
N GLY A 142 -4.11 5.55 16.85
CA GLY A 142 -4.63 6.39 15.77
C GLY A 142 -4.53 5.71 14.40
N ILE A 143 -5.25 6.25 13.41
CA ILE A 143 -5.34 5.72 12.05
C ILE A 143 -4.43 6.54 11.14
N VAL A 144 -3.53 5.90 10.41
CA VAL A 144 -2.61 6.56 9.48
C VAL A 144 -3.37 7.15 8.31
N ILE A 145 -3.06 8.41 7.98
CA ILE A 145 -3.64 9.12 6.84
C ILE A 145 -2.60 9.46 5.75
N THR A 146 -1.31 9.36 6.06
CA THR A 146 -0.22 9.61 5.11
C THR A 146 0.02 8.40 4.22
N ALA A 147 0.31 8.62 2.93
CA ALA A 147 0.63 7.54 2.00
C ALA A 147 2.02 6.94 2.27
N LYS A 148 2.25 5.70 1.81
CA LYS A 148 3.54 5.02 1.99
C LYS A 148 4.67 5.85 1.34
N GLY A 149 5.75 6.05 2.08
CA GLY A 149 6.91 6.82 1.63
C GLY A 149 6.79 8.34 1.83
N GLU A 150 5.61 8.85 2.17
CA GLU A 150 5.42 10.28 2.45
C GLU A 150 5.75 10.62 3.92
N LYS A 151 6.15 11.89 4.12
CA LYS A 151 6.52 12.44 5.42
C LYS A 151 5.91 13.83 5.63
N PRO A 152 5.63 14.22 6.89
CA PRO A 152 5.66 13.39 8.08
C PRO A 152 4.51 12.36 8.08
N VAL A 153 4.66 11.27 8.83
CA VAL A 153 3.57 10.31 9.04
C VAL A 153 2.52 10.98 9.92
N LYS A 154 1.34 11.22 9.36
CA LYS A 154 0.18 11.80 10.02
C LYS A 154 -0.85 10.74 10.33
N PHE A 155 -1.63 10.98 11.37
CA PHE A 155 -2.69 10.09 11.80
C PHE A 155 -3.84 10.86 12.43
N VAL A 156 -5.06 10.36 12.24
CA VAL A 156 -6.27 10.84 12.91
C VAL A 156 -6.53 10.01 14.18
N HIS A 157 -6.90 10.67 15.26
CA HIS A 157 -7.14 10.01 16.56
C HIS A 157 -7.99 10.88 17.48
N SER A 158 -8.66 10.27 18.47
CA SER A 158 -9.22 10.99 19.61
C SER A 158 -8.18 11.15 20.73
N SER A 159 -7.83 12.39 21.09
CA SER A 159 -6.84 12.72 22.12
C SER A 159 -7.50 13.29 23.37
N SER A 160 -7.02 12.88 24.55
CA SER A 160 -7.41 13.54 25.80
C SER A 160 -7.13 15.04 25.82
N ASN A 161 -6.23 15.51 24.96
CA ASN A 161 -6.03 16.92 24.68
C ASN A 161 -6.66 17.29 23.32
N GLY A 162 -7.92 17.72 23.32
CA GLY A 162 -8.56 18.33 22.15
C GLY A 162 -9.41 17.41 21.25
N GLY A 163 -9.75 16.20 21.70
CA GLY A 163 -10.70 15.34 20.99
C GLY A 163 -10.15 14.76 19.69
N VAL A 164 -11.02 14.48 18.72
CA VAL A 164 -10.65 13.94 17.41
C VAL A 164 -9.91 15.00 16.60
N LYS A 165 -8.67 14.69 16.23
CA LYS A 165 -7.79 15.59 15.46
C LYS A 165 -6.74 14.82 14.68
N ILE A 166 -6.06 15.53 13.80
CA ILE A 166 -4.88 15.04 13.08
C ILE A 166 -3.63 15.45 13.86
N SER A 167 -2.72 14.50 14.07
CA SER A 167 -1.38 14.73 14.61
C SER A 167 -0.32 14.09 13.70
N GLN A 168 0.95 14.37 13.96
CA GLN A 168 2.07 13.76 13.25
C GLN A 168 3.02 13.03 14.20
N VAL A 169 3.68 11.99 13.69
CA VAL A 169 4.66 11.18 14.43
C VAL A 169 6.00 11.89 14.49
N ASP A 170 6.55 12.22 13.32
CA ASP A 170 7.91 12.75 13.17
C ASP A 170 8.08 14.08 13.94
N SER A 171 9.20 14.21 14.64
CA SER A 171 9.57 15.38 15.44
C SER A 171 8.59 15.75 16.58
N THR A 172 7.79 14.80 17.08
CA THR A 172 6.91 15.01 18.25
C THR A 172 7.12 13.95 19.32
N THR A 173 6.44 14.09 20.47
CA THR A 173 6.44 13.06 21.51
C THR A 173 5.87 11.72 21.04
N TYR A 174 5.11 11.68 19.94
CA TYR A 174 4.56 10.44 19.39
C TYR A 174 5.66 9.53 18.82
N ALA A 175 6.71 10.09 18.22
CA ALA A 175 7.87 9.30 17.77
C ALA A 175 8.48 8.47 18.92
N LEU A 176 8.60 9.05 20.11
CA LEU A 176 9.17 8.38 21.30
C LEU A 176 8.19 7.38 21.96
N ARG A 177 6.91 7.49 21.65
CA ARG A 177 5.84 6.66 22.24
C ARG A 177 5.41 5.53 21.33
N LEU A 178 5.80 5.52 20.05
CA LEU A 178 5.40 4.49 19.11
C LEU A 178 5.85 3.11 19.59
N LEU A 179 4.93 2.14 19.59
CA LEU A 179 5.15 0.75 19.94
C LEU A 179 5.14 -0.13 18.69
N GLN A 180 4.05 -0.08 17.92
CA GLN A 180 3.83 -0.93 16.76
C GLN A 180 2.99 -0.22 15.70
N VAL A 181 3.07 -0.72 14.47
CA VAL A 181 2.13 -0.43 13.40
C VAL A 181 1.34 -1.71 13.11
N ARG A 182 0.01 -1.62 13.02
CA ARG A 182 -0.88 -2.77 12.78
C ARG A 182 -1.70 -2.57 11.52
N ARG A 183 -1.75 -3.58 10.66
CA ARG A 183 -2.45 -3.55 9.38
C ARG A 183 -3.64 -4.48 9.38
N LEU A 184 -4.84 -3.92 9.18
CA LEU A 184 -6.10 -4.68 9.17
C LEU A 184 -6.66 -4.95 7.76
N ILE A 185 -6.30 -4.10 6.80
CA ILE A 185 -6.79 -4.15 5.43
C ILE A 185 -5.64 -4.53 4.50
N GLN A 186 -5.90 -5.39 3.50
CA GLN A 186 -4.91 -5.90 2.54
C GLN A 186 -4.85 -5.04 1.27
#